data_AF-A0A1Y3PE04-F1
#
_entry.id   AF-A0A1Y3PE04-F1
#
_cell.length_a   1.000
_cell.length_b   1.000
_cell.length_c   1.000
_cell.angle_alpha   90.00
_cell.angle_beta   90.00
_cell.angle_gamma   90.00
#
_symmetry.space_group_name_H-M   'P 1'
#
loop_
_entity.id
_entity.type
_entity.pdbx_description
1 polymer ?
#
loop_
_entity_poly.entity_id
_entity_poly.type
_entity_poly.pdbx_seq_one_letter_code
_entity_poly.pdbx_strand_id
1 'polypeptide(L)' 'MSNPFKPKPDDRSDNVEKLQEMIENTMANIHEARDYLKAHGDEMDPEEARQMEEKNERRITAIEGYRAEIKDEIKHQDE' A
#
# COMPACT_ATOMS: atom_id res chain seq x y z
N MET A 1 -6.33 -32.42 31.95
CA MET A 1 -5.40 -31.28 32.09
C MET A 1 -5.39 -30.53 30.78
N SER A 2 -5.91 -29.30 30.77
CA SER A 2 -5.94 -28.43 29.59
C SER A 2 -4.53 -27.97 29.24
N ASN A 3 -4.13 -28.19 27.99
CA ASN A 3 -2.78 -27.89 27.49
C ASN A 3 -2.54 -26.36 27.47
N PRO A 4 -1.55 -25.81 28.20
CA PRO A 4 -1.42 -24.35 28.39
C PRO A 4 -0.78 -23.58 27.22
N PHE A 5 -0.49 -24.24 26.09
CA PHE A 5 0.16 -23.65 24.92
C PHE A 5 -0.77 -23.55 23.70
N LYS A 6 -1.99 -23.02 23.88
CA LYS A 6 -2.80 -22.64 22.72
C LYS A 6 -2.34 -21.24 22.26
N PRO A 7 -1.71 -21.08 21.08
CA PRO A 7 -1.40 -19.75 20.56
C PRO A 7 -2.70 -18.95 20.44
N LYS A 8 -2.64 -17.66 20.80
CA LYS A 8 -3.79 -16.77 20.65
C LYS A 8 -4.13 -16.65 19.17
N PRO A 9 -5.41 -16.66 18.79
CA PRO A 9 -5.80 -16.30 17.44
C PRO A 9 -5.29 -14.89 17.13
N ASP A 10 -4.79 -14.71 15.91
CA ASP A 10 -4.33 -13.41 15.42
C ASP A 10 -5.52 -12.47 15.27
N ASP A 11 -5.39 -11.22 15.73
CA ASP A 11 -6.46 -10.23 15.65
C ASP A 11 -6.34 -9.46 14.33
N ARG A 12 -7.21 -9.81 13.37
CA ARG A 12 -7.22 -9.24 12.01
C ARG A 12 -8.33 -8.21 11.81
N SER A 13 -8.96 -7.76 12.90
CA SER A 13 -10.13 -6.88 12.84
C SER A 13 -9.83 -5.49 12.25
N ASP A 14 -8.61 -4.98 12.41
CA ASP A 14 -8.19 -3.66 11.93
C ASP A 14 -7.36 -3.68 10.62
N ASN A 15 -7.09 -4.87 10.07
CA ASN A 15 -6.25 -5.02 8.88
C ASN A 15 -6.84 -4.31 7.65
N VAL A 16 -8.16 -4.38 7.45
CA VAL A 16 -8.84 -3.74 6.33
C VAL A 16 -8.70 -2.21 6.39
N GLU A 17 -8.89 -1.62 7.57
CA GLU A 17 -8.78 -0.17 7.78
C GLU A 17 -7.35 0.31 7.52
N LYS A 18 -6.35 -0.39 8.08
CA LYS A 18 -4.93 -0.08 7.83
C LYS A 18 -4.55 -0.19 6.35
N LEU A 19 -5.03 -1.23 5.66
CA LEU A 19 -4.76 -1.41 4.23
C LEU A 19 -5.40 -0.29 3.40
N GLN A 20 -6.62 0.15 3.76
CA GLN A 20 -7.26 1.30 3.11
C GLN A 20 -6.47 2.59 3.33
N GLU A 21 -6.05 2.87 4.56
CA GLU A 21 -5.20 4.03 4.89
C GLU A 21 -3.88 4.01 4.09
N MET A 22 -3.21 2.85 4.01
CA MET A 22 -1.99 2.70 3.21
C MET A 22 -2.23 2.96 1.72
N ILE A 23 -3.36 2.51 1.18
CA ILE A 23 -3.75 2.78 -0.21
C ILE A 23 -3.94 4.28 -0.43
N GLU A 24 -4.69 4.96 0.43
CA GLU A 24 -4.96 6.40 0.32
C GLU A 24 -3.66 7.21 0.39
N ASN A 25 -2.83 6.94 1.39
CA ASN A 25 -1.52 7.57 1.53
C ASN A 25 -0.62 7.31 0.32
N THR A 26 -0.63 6.08 -0.23
CA THR A 26 0.19 5.73 -1.40
C THR A 26 -0.32 6.45 -2.65
N MET A 27 -1.64 6.58 -2.83
CA MET A 27 -2.21 7.35 -3.94
C MET A 27 -1.84 8.83 -3.84
N ALA A 28 -1.97 9.45 -2.67
CA ALA A 28 -1.57 10.84 -2.44
C ALA A 28 -0.10 11.05 -2.81
N ASN A 29 0.80 10.17 -2.35
CA ASN A 29 2.22 10.20 -2.70
C ASN A 29 2.50 10.07 -4.20
N ILE A 30 1.71 9.28 -4.94
CA ILE A 30 1.83 9.18 -6.41
C ILE A 30 1.40 10.49 -7.06
N HIS A 31 0.28 11.07 -6.62
CA HIS A 31 -0.24 12.33 -7.15
C HIS A 31 0.74 13.47 -6.93
N GLU A 32 1.25 13.64 -5.70
CA GLU A 32 2.24 14.67 -5.37
C GLU A 32 3.52 14.52 -6.19
N ALA A 33 4.04 13.29 -6.34
CA ALA A 33 5.23 13.04 -7.13
C ALA A 33 5.02 13.36 -8.63
N ARG A 34 3.83 13.04 -9.17
CA ARG A 34 3.48 13.38 -10.57
C ARG A 34 3.32 14.87 -10.78
N ASP A 35 2.68 15.57 -9.85
CA ASP A 35 2.52 17.03 -9.91
C ASP A 35 3.88 17.73 -9.83
N TYR A 36 4.78 17.23 -8.99
CA TYR A 36 6.15 17.71 -8.90
C TYR A 36 6.94 17.49 -10.19
N LEU A 37 6.90 16.27 -10.77
CA LEU A 37 7.52 15.98 -12.07
C LEU A 37 6.95 16.86 -13.19
N LYS A 38 5.63 17.11 -13.17
CA LYS A 38 4.99 17.98 -14.16
C LYS A 38 5.43 19.44 -14.03
N ALA A 39 5.65 19.92 -12.80
CA ALA A 39 6.02 21.30 -12.53
C ALA A 39 7.52 21.58 -12.74
N HIS A 40 8.38 20.59 -12.46
CA HIS A 40 9.83 20.78 -12.36
C HIS A 40 10.67 19.78 -13.17
N GLY A 41 10.04 18.82 -13.85
CA GLY A 41 10.74 17.72 -14.52
C GLY A 41 11.69 18.17 -15.64
N ASP A 42 11.37 19.26 -16.33
CA ASP A 42 12.21 19.81 -17.41
C ASP A 42 13.55 20.39 -16.89
N GLU A 43 13.59 20.78 -15.62
CA GLU A 43 14.77 21.34 -14.94
C GLU A 43 15.51 20.31 -14.07
N MET A 44 14.91 19.12 -13.90
CA MET A 44 15.42 18.05 -13.06
C MET A 44 16.47 17.20 -13.79
N ASP A 45 17.37 16.57 -13.03
CA ASP A 45 18.25 15.56 -13.59
C ASP A 45 17.42 14.39 -14.18
N PRO A 46 17.69 13.96 -15.42
CA PRO A 46 16.89 12.91 -16.07
C PRO A 46 16.86 11.57 -15.32
N GLU A 47 17.94 11.23 -14.60
CA GLU A 47 17.98 9.99 -13.82
C GLU A 47 17.10 10.11 -12.56
N GLU A 48 17.12 11.27 -11.89
CA GLU A 48 16.23 11.53 -10.75
C GLU A 48 14.74 11.47 -11.17
N ALA A 49 14.40 12.09 -12.30
CA ALA A 49 13.05 12.03 -12.85
C ALA A 49 12.61 10.59 -13.14
N ARG A 50 13.48 9.79 -13.81
CA ARG A 50 13.20 8.38 -14.10
C ARG A 50 13.01 7.56 -12.83
N GLN A 51 13.84 7.76 -11.81
CA GLN A 51 13.73 7.04 -10.53
C GLN A 51 12.41 7.35 -9.80
N MET A 52 11.93 8.60 -9.88
CA MET A 52 10.62 8.96 -9.32
C MET A 52 9.48 8.27 -10.07
N GLU A 53 9.54 8.20 -11.40
CA GLU A 53 8.57 7.47 -12.22
C GLU A 53 8.56 5.98 -11.87
N GLU A 54 9.72 5.31 -11.86
CA GLU A 54 9.86 3.89 -11.48
C GLU A 54 9.36 3.63 -10.04
N LYS A 55 9.56 4.58 -9.13
CA LYS A 55 9.02 4.48 -7.77
C LYS A 55 7.49 4.57 -7.78
N ASN A 56 6.91 5.43 -8.61
CA ASN A 56 5.46 5.51 -8.75
C ASN A 56 4.86 4.25 -9.38
N GLU A 57 5.53 3.63 -10.36
CA GLU A 57 5.12 2.35 -10.92
C GLU A 57 5.07 1.25 -9.86
N ARG A 58 6.13 1.13 -9.04
CA ARG A 58 6.15 0.18 -7.92
C ARG A 58 5.05 0.43 -6.89
N ARG A 59 4.73 1.70 -6.61
CA ARG A 59 3.61 2.07 -5.73
C ARG A 59 2.26 1.64 -6.28
N ILE A 60 2.05 1.70 -7.60
CA ILE A 60 0.83 1.21 -8.26
C ILE A 60 0.70 -0.31 -8.06
N THR A 61 1.79 -1.06 -8.28
CA THR A 61 1.80 -2.51 -8.02
C THR A 61 1.55 -2.83 -6.53
N ALA A 62 2.10 -2.04 -5.61
CA ALA A 62 1.84 -2.20 -4.17
C ALA A 62 0.36 -2.00 -3.82
N ILE A 63 -0.30 -0.99 -4.41
CA ILE A 63 -1.75 -0.77 -4.24
C ILE A 63 -2.57 -1.99 -4.73
N GLU A 64 -2.17 -2.62 -5.83
CA GLU A 64 -2.83 -3.84 -6.30
C GLU A 64 -2.69 -4.99 -5.29
N GLY A 65 -1.51 -5.12 -4.68
CA GLY A 65 -1.26 -6.05 -3.56
C GLY A 65 -2.18 -5.78 -2.37
N TYR A 66 -2.24 -4.53 -1.89
CA TYR A 66 -3.13 -4.15 -0.79
C TYR A 66 -4.61 -4.42 -1.09
N ARG A 67 -5.04 -4.18 -2.33
CA ARG A 67 -6.41 -4.49 -2.77
C ARG A 67 -6.70 -5.99 -2.79
N ALA A 68 -5.72 -6.82 -3.13
CA ALA A 68 -5.85 -8.27 -3.04
C ALA A 68 -5.95 -8.72 -1.58
N GLU A 69 -5.09 -8.19 -0.71
CA GLU A 69 -5.11 -8.48 0.73
C GLU A 69 -6.44 -8.09 1.38
N ILE A 70 -6.98 -6.89 1.09
CA ILE A 70 -8.31 -6.48 1.58
C ILE A 70 -9.39 -7.50 1.21
N LYS A 71 -9.38 -8.02 -0.03
CA LYS A 71 -10.38 -9.01 -0.46
C LYS A 71 -10.27 -10.30 0.35
N ASP A 72 -9.06 -10.71 0.68
CA ASP A 72 -8.84 -11.93 1.46
C ASP A 72 -9.16 -11.71 2.94
N GLU A 73 -8.91 -10.52 3.49
CA GLU A 73 -9.35 -10.13 4.85
C GLU A 73 -10.88 -10.14 4.97
N ILE A 74 -11.59 -9.55 4.01
CA ILE A 74 -13.07 -9.54 4.01
C ILE A 74 -13.63 -10.98 3.99
N LYS A 75 -13.08 -11.85 3.13
CA LYS A 75 -13.51 -13.27 3.10
C LYS A 75 -13.27 -13.98 4.43
N HIS A 76 -12.17 -13.69 5.13
CA HIS A 76 -11.90 -14.26 6.45
C HIS A 76 -12.83 -13.72 7.54
N GLN A 77 -13.38 -12.50 7.39
CA GLN A 77 -14.33 -11.92 8.33
C GLN A 77 -15.76 -12.45 8.14
N ASP A 78 -16.09 -12.89 6.92
CA ASP A 78 -17.39 -13.48 6.58
C ASP A 78 -17.52 -14.99 6.92
N GLU A 79 -16.42 -15.65 7.32
CA GLU A 79 -16.34 -17.08 7.71
C GLU A 79 -16.47 -17.30 9.24
#